data_AF-A0A956HPU6-F1
#
_entry.id   AF-A0A956HPU6-F1
#
_cell.length_a   1.000
_cell.length_b   1.000
_cell.length_c   1.000
_cell.angle_alpha   90.00
_cell.angle_beta   90.00
_cell.angle_gamma   90.00
#
_symmetry.space_group_name_H-M   'P 1'
#
loop_
_entity.id
_entity.type
_entity.pdbx_description
1 polymer ?
#
loop_
_entity_poly.entity_id
_entity_poly.type
_entity_poly.pdbx_seq_one_letter_code
_entity_poly.pdbx_strand_id
1 'polypeptide(L)'
;AAPPAAPPSSAAAPADGEIPPEDLSMDDIFGDQSDGAAPPAKAGAPSSSQGEVAAGDLSMDDIFGDQGGDTKGAAPPAVKDSAPAPQKKSRFRDQIDFRVRLLSSVYYAVARADPRRFDRNENRVEAYVTYKPNEHIELVGGLEGVFMGVAQAQELNDLATRQMLTPFHFESDAAYLGIYDLLPGLDLKLGRQIVVWGTADKFNPTNNLNPDDLEDRPLFTEPIANQMAVLEYRHPKLGDKLFLQGVYIPLFYPALLPPSAAAALKSPFAPVPYATLEDRDKLRYLQDVWLRDNDRFVPAVYGNLDVPSTVGANAQFAFKIGSSLGPVDFSASYYYGRHDIPFPVEVVSSQLAPFDEEPVDGHWVQSDVRLIYPRMQVVGLDFAATLPFLDDLGLWGEAGLFIPEPNDLRIELPIPVDVTPSPVDELANPVNEVTGPAIRSTPFVKATVGLDYTIGKHVYVQAQYLRGFIDEFGVDHINNYLVGGTDIVFFGRHLIFRLFGVVDFPTNNDPGEGASGVIAPAILGTLPWGSVTLEVGSFAFVYRSFDLGDGDTRLPHNKFGQEATGTSIVYFKAIGAF
;
A
#
# COMPACT_ATOMS: atom_id res chain seq x y z
N ALA A 1 -90.38 18.41 14.74
CA ALA A 1 -89.12 17.93 14.15
C ALA A 1 -88.14 17.72 15.30
N ALA A 2 -87.80 16.46 15.57
CA ALA A 2 -86.98 16.03 16.70
C ALA A 2 -85.48 16.33 16.46
N PRO A 3 -84.66 16.46 17.52
CA PRO A 3 -83.23 16.76 17.46
C PRO A 3 -82.36 15.48 17.45
N PRO A 4 -81.05 15.63 17.25
CA PRO A 4 -80.07 14.92 18.11
C PRO A 4 -78.98 15.90 18.60
N ALA A 5 -78.71 16.01 19.91
CA ALA A 5 -77.95 15.10 20.77
C ALA A 5 -76.43 15.10 20.48
N ALA A 6 -75.65 15.61 21.44
CA ALA A 6 -74.19 15.63 21.46
C ALA A 6 -73.57 14.23 21.72
N PRO A 7 -72.29 14.02 21.39
CA PRO A 7 -71.45 13.04 22.07
C PRO A 7 -70.51 13.68 23.12
N PRO A 8 -70.17 12.96 24.22
CA PRO A 8 -69.35 13.46 25.33
C PRO A 8 -67.92 12.86 25.39
N SER A 9 -67.01 13.60 26.07
CA SER A 9 -65.88 13.18 26.94
C SER A 9 -65.10 11.88 26.66
N SER A 10 -63.76 12.00 26.50
CA SER A 10 -62.80 11.00 27.01
C SER A 10 -61.58 11.67 27.64
N ALA A 11 -61.17 11.12 28.78
CA ALA A 11 -60.11 11.59 29.66
C ALA A 11 -58.72 11.05 29.27
N ALA A 12 -57.70 11.83 29.65
CA ALA A 12 -56.32 11.51 30.04
C ALA A 12 -55.58 10.28 29.44
N ALA A 13 -54.41 10.55 28.86
CA ALA A 13 -53.26 9.64 28.84
C ALA A 13 -51.97 10.42 29.20
N PRO A 14 -50.97 9.77 29.83
CA PRO A 14 -50.00 10.39 30.72
C PRO A 14 -48.59 10.49 30.14
N ALA A 15 -47.78 11.30 30.83
CA ALA A 15 -46.32 11.40 30.85
C ALA A 15 -45.51 10.41 29.99
N ASP A 16 -44.80 10.92 28.99
CA ASP A 16 -43.59 10.28 28.48
C ASP A 16 -42.43 10.64 29.42
N GLY A 17 -42.09 9.67 30.26
CA GLY A 17 -40.88 9.69 31.07
C GLY A 17 -39.67 9.31 30.22
N GLU A 18 -38.61 10.10 30.36
CA GLU A 18 -37.24 9.74 30.00
C GLU A 18 -36.76 8.47 30.72
N ILE A 19 -35.67 7.89 30.17
CA ILE A 19 -34.61 7.01 30.74
C ILE A 19 -34.45 5.71 29.91
N PRO A 20 -33.23 5.24 29.58
CA PRO A 20 -31.94 5.88 29.24
C PRO A 20 -31.35 5.33 27.91
N PRO A 21 -30.21 5.82 27.40
CA PRO A 21 -29.41 5.02 26.46
C PRO A 21 -28.72 3.91 27.26
N GLU A 22 -29.08 2.65 27.00
CA GLU A 22 -28.30 1.50 27.49
C GLU A 22 -27.37 1.05 26.36
N ASP A 23 -26.09 1.00 26.69
CA ASP A 23 -24.95 0.68 25.83
C ASP A 23 -25.14 -0.67 25.14
N LEU A 24 -25.00 -0.68 23.81
CA LEU A 24 -24.87 -1.91 23.03
C LEU A 24 -23.38 -2.22 22.89
N SER A 25 -22.97 -3.35 23.46
CA SER A 25 -21.61 -3.86 23.41
C SER A 25 -21.25 -4.50 22.07
N MET A 26 -19.97 -4.43 21.74
CA MET A 26 -19.29 -4.91 20.53
C MET A 26 -19.57 -6.37 20.10
N ASP A 27 -20.12 -7.21 21.00
CA ASP A 27 -20.28 -8.66 20.79
C ASP A 27 -21.53 -9.06 19.99
N ASP A 28 -22.48 -8.14 19.74
CA ASP A 28 -23.71 -8.44 18.98
C ASP A 28 -23.65 -8.07 17.49
N ILE A 29 -22.54 -7.48 17.03
CA ILE A 29 -22.40 -6.92 15.66
C ILE A 29 -21.22 -7.53 14.89
N PHE A 30 -20.14 -7.95 15.55
CA PHE A 30 -19.02 -8.61 14.88
C PHE A 30 -19.04 -10.11 15.19
N GLY A 31 -19.37 -10.92 14.18
CA GLY A 31 -18.96 -12.30 14.21
C GLY A 31 -17.43 -12.36 14.26
N ASP A 32 -16.90 -12.84 15.39
CA ASP A 32 -15.60 -13.49 15.59
C ASP A 32 -14.59 -13.31 14.45
N GLN A 33 -13.64 -12.39 14.61
CA GLN A 33 -12.35 -12.49 13.90
C GLN A 33 -11.48 -13.50 14.64
N SER A 34 -11.83 -14.78 14.49
CA SER A 34 -10.89 -15.87 14.57
C SER A 34 -11.31 -16.95 13.60
N ASP A 35 -10.51 -17.15 12.55
CA ASP A 35 -10.50 -18.40 11.79
C ASP A 35 -9.06 -18.94 11.80
N GLY A 36 -8.55 -19.13 13.02
CA GLY A 36 -7.80 -20.35 13.35
C GLY A 36 -8.83 -21.32 13.93
N ALA A 37 -8.98 -22.50 13.33
CA ALA A 37 -10.01 -23.47 13.69
C ALA A 37 -9.99 -23.88 15.18
N ALA A 38 -11.18 -24.10 15.79
CA ALA A 38 -11.57 -25.31 16.58
C ALA A 38 -12.91 -25.11 17.36
N PRO A 39 -13.54 -26.15 17.95
CA PRO A 39 -14.20 -27.34 17.36
C PRO A 39 -15.66 -27.51 17.94
N PRO A 40 -16.41 -28.63 17.75
CA PRO A 40 -17.87 -28.64 17.97
C PRO A 40 -18.28 -28.90 19.43
N ALA A 41 -19.36 -28.25 19.90
CA ALA A 41 -20.07 -28.61 21.13
C ALA A 41 -21.60 -28.62 20.95
N LYS A 42 -22.24 -29.64 21.54
CA LYS A 42 -23.69 -29.92 21.48
C LYS A 42 -24.46 -29.30 22.67
N ALA A 43 -25.67 -28.85 22.32
CA ALA A 43 -26.95 -28.92 23.04
C ALA A 43 -27.24 -28.02 24.28
N GLY A 44 -28.24 -27.14 24.10
CA GLY A 44 -29.06 -26.53 25.16
C GLY A 44 -29.95 -25.39 24.62
N ALA A 45 -31.26 -25.62 24.50
CA ALA A 45 -32.29 -24.71 23.97
C ALA A 45 -32.94 -23.84 25.09
N PRO A 46 -33.99 -23.02 24.83
CA PRO A 46 -34.13 -21.95 23.83
C PRO A 46 -34.55 -20.61 24.49
N SER A 47 -34.29 -19.47 23.85
CA SER A 47 -35.12 -18.28 24.08
C SER A 47 -35.28 -17.48 22.78
N SER A 48 -36.51 -17.02 22.58
CA SER A 48 -37.04 -16.44 21.35
C SER A 48 -37.10 -14.93 21.45
N SER A 49 -36.65 -14.22 20.41
CA SER A 49 -37.30 -13.00 19.95
C SER A 49 -36.93 -12.74 18.49
N GLN A 50 -37.90 -12.27 17.72
CA GLN A 50 -37.84 -11.97 16.28
C GLN A 50 -37.76 -10.45 16.08
N GLY A 51 -37.05 -10.03 15.03
CA GLY A 51 -37.06 -8.66 14.45
C GLY A 51 -36.06 -7.73 15.12
N GLU A 52 -35.32 -6.85 14.44
CA GLU A 52 -35.46 -6.24 13.11
C GLU A 52 -34.09 -5.59 12.75
N VAL A 53 -33.74 -5.52 11.46
CA VAL A 53 -32.37 -5.22 10.97
C VAL A 53 -32.04 -3.71 11.10
N ALA A 54 -30.95 -3.37 11.79
CA ALA A 54 -30.42 -2.00 11.90
C ALA A 54 -28.97 -1.90 11.40
N ALA A 55 -28.67 -0.76 10.76
CA ALA A 55 -27.43 -0.42 10.06
C ALA A 55 -26.21 -0.28 10.99
N GLY A 56 -25.12 -0.96 10.62
CA GLY A 56 -23.84 -0.99 11.34
C GLY A 56 -22.97 0.24 11.14
N ASP A 57 -22.02 0.41 12.07
CA ASP A 57 -21.08 1.52 12.15
C ASP A 57 -19.98 1.46 11.07
N LEU A 58 -19.32 2.61 10.85
CA LEU A 58 -18.35 2.81 9.77
C LEU A 58 -16.96 2.30 10.19
N SER A 59 -16.33 1.44 9.37
CA SER A 59 -14.93 1.03 9.54
C SER A 59 -14.04 1.49 8.38
N MET A 60 -12.73 1.34 8.60
CA MET A 60 -11.66 1.87 7.76
C MET A 60 -11.45 1.12 6.44
N ASP A 61 -11.85 -0.16 6.35
CA ASP A 61 -11.77 -0.95 5.11
C ASP A 61 -12.61 -0.33 3.98
N ASP A 62 -13.67 0.38 4.36
CA ASP A 62 -14.48 1.10 3.42
C ASP A 62 -13.77 2.33 2.80
N ILE A 63 -12.65 2.80 3.39
CA ILE A 63 -11.90 4.03 3.08
C ILE A 63 -10.87 3.86 1.95
N PHE A 64 -10.60 2.64 1.52
CA PHE A 64 -9.75 2.41 0.34
C PHE A 64 -10.31 1.38 -0.62
N GLY A 65 -11.55 0.95 -0.38
CA GLY A 65 -12.15 -0.19 -1.07
C GLY A 65 -11.79 -1.48 -0.34
N ASP A 66 -12.82 -2.24 0.03
CA ASP A 66 -12.66 -3.59 0.57
C ASP A 66 -11.87 -4.45 -0.42
N GLN A 67 -10.77 -5.01 0.08
CA GLN A 67 -9.95 -6.00 -0.58
C GLN A 67 -9.73 -7.18 0.38
N GLY A 68 -10.82 -7.89 0.69
CA GLY A 68 -10.77 -9.32 0.97
C GLY A 68 -11.22 -9.74 2.36
N GLY A 69 -12.53 -9.83 2.59
CA GLY A 69 -13.09 -10.56 3.73
C GLY A 69 -14.60 -10.72 3.66
N ASP A 70 -15.07 -11.96 3.51
CA ASP A 70 -16.43 -12.47 3.73
C ASP A 70 -17.60 -11.48 3.76
N THR A 71 -18.39 -11.45 2.68
CA THR A 71 -19.76 -10.93 2.74
C THR A 71 -20.76 -12.07 2.74
N LYS A 72 -21.30 -12.38 3.93
CA LYS A 72 -22.51 -13.20 4.06
C LYS A 72 -23.66 -12.48 3.36
N GLY A 73 -23.99 -12.93 2.15
CA GLY A 73 -25.19 -12.53 1.43
C GLY A 73 -26.45 -12.77 2.26
N ALA A 74 -27.27 -11.73 2.37
CA ALA A 74 -28.57 -11.76 3.02
C ALA A 74 -29.47 -12.88 2.45
N ALA A 75 -30.06 -13.69 3.33
CA ALA A 75 -31.05 -14.70 2.95
C ALA A 75 -32.42 -14.03 2.65
N PRO A 76 -33.14 -14.46 1.59
CA PRO A 76 -34.49 -13.96 1.29
C PRO A 76 -35.54 -14.43 2.32
N PRO A 77 -36.67 -13.70 2.48
CA PRO A 77 -37.64 -13.95 3.54
C PRO A 77 -38.36 -15.30 3.36
N ALA A 78 -38.51 -16.02 4.48
CA ALA A 78 -39.15 -17.33 4.54
C ALA A 78 -40.68 -17.25 4.30
N VAL A 79 -41.16 -17.99 3.32
CA VAL A 79 -42.57 -18.40 3.18
C VAL A 79 -42.74 -19.75 3.90
N LYS A 80 -43.74 -19.87 4.78
CA LYS A 80 -44.04 -21.09 5.55
C LYS A 80 -44.78 -22.16 4.73
N ASP A 81 -44.43 -23.40 5.08
CA ASP A 81 -45.16 -24.68 4.97
C ASP A 81 -45.19 -25.46 3.63
N SER A 82 -44.32 -26.47 3.53
CA SER A 82 -44.67 -27.91 3.55
C SER A 82 -43.40 -28.77 3.38
N ALA A 83 -43.24 -29.78 4.22
CA ALA A 83 -42.02 -30.60 4.32
C ALA A 83 -41.86 -31.60 3.16
N PRO A 84 -40.66 -31.72 2.55
CA PRO A 84 -40.22 -32.91 1.83
C PRO A 84 -39.09 -33.66 2.56
N ALA A 85 -39.03 -34.97 2.27
CA ALA A 85 -38.15 -36.01 2.84
C ALA A 85 -36.63 -35.71 2.76
N PRO A 86 -35.78 -36.40 3.56
CA PRO A 86 -34.37 -36.01 3.74
C PRO A 86 -33.55 -36.26 2.48
N GLN A 87 -33.21 -35.18 1.78
CA GLN A 87 -32.17 -35.21 0.74
C GLN A 87 -30.80 -35.23 1.43
N LYS A 88 -29.96 -36.20 1.05
CA LYS A 88 -28.54 -36.24 1.43
C LYS A 88 -27.89 -34.92 0.98
N LYS A 89 -27.60 -34.02 1.92
CA LYS A 89 -26.77 -32.85 1.65
C LYS A 89 -25.42 -33.32 1.13
N SER A 90 -25.06 -32.86 -0.06
CA SER A 90 -23.75 -33.12 -0.65
C SER A 90 -22.70 -32.38 0.18
N ARG A 91 -21.96 -33.11 1.03
CA ARG A 91 -20.83 -32.56 1.82
C ARG A 91 -19.82 -31.77 0.99
N PHE A 92 -19.74 -32.01 -0.31
CA PHE A 92 -18.79 -31.39 -1.22
C PHE A 92 -19.04 -29.89 -1.44
N ARG A 93 -20.29 -29.42 -1.35
CA ARG A 93 -20.62 -28.01 -1.62
C ARG A 93 -20.29 -27.08 -0.45
N ASP A 94 -20.34 -27.59 0.78
CA ASP A 94 -20.07 -26.80 1.99
C ASP A 94 -18.57 -26.69 2.31
N GLN A 95 -17.71 -27.33 1.51
CA GLN A 95 -16.25 -27.37 1.68
C GLN A 95 -15.50 -26.48 0.69
N ILE A 96 -16.20 -25.89 -0.29
CA ILE A 96 -15.63 -25.03 -1.32
C ILE A 96 -16.28 -23.66 -1.19
N ASP A 97 -15.44 -22.65 -0.94
CA ASP A 97 -15.79 -21.25 -1.15
C ASP A 97 -15.22 -20.79 -2.50
N PHE A 98 -16.02 -20.04 -3.25
CA PHE A 98 -15.63 -19.50 -4.54
C PHE A 98 -16.14 -18.07 -4.65
N ARG A 99 -15.21 -17.15 -4.93
CA ARG A 99 -15.48 -15.72 -5.04
C ARG A 99 -14.95 -15.19 -6.36
N VAL A 100 -15.74 -14.34 -7.01
CA VAL A 100 -15.31 -13.65 -8.23
C VAL A 100 -15.43 -12.15 -8.07
N ARG A 101 -14.37 -11.44 -8.41
CA ARG A 101 -14.36 -9.97 -8.49
C ARG A 101 -14.02 -9.52 -9.90
N LEU A 102 -14.72 -8.48 -10.33
CA LEU A 102 -14.47 -7.78 -11.58
C LEU A 102 -14.11 -6.35 -11.23
N LEU A 103 -12.93 -5.91 -11.68
CA LEU A 103 -12.50 -4.52 -11.55
C LEU A 103 -12.25 -3.97 -12.94
N SER A 104 -12.79 -2.79 -13.23
CA SER A 104 -12.49 -2.03 -14.44
C SER A 104 -12.09 -0.63 -14.02
N SER A 105 -10.95 -0.17 -14.49
CA SER A 105 -10.40 1.13 -14.10
C SER A 105 -9.79 1.86 -15.29
N VAL A 106 -9.91 3.18 -15.28
CA VAL A 106 -9.30 4.06 -16.28
C VAL A 106 -8.75 5.30 -15.60
N TYR A 107 -7.54 5.67 -16.02
CA TYR A 107 -6.75 6.74 -15.47
C TYR A 107 -6.37 7.69 -16.59
N TYR A 108 -6.58 8.98 -16.36
CA TYR A 108 -6.24 10.02 -17.31
C TYR A 108 -5.27 11.00 -16.65
N ALA A 109 -4.07 11.13 -17.21
CA ALA A 109 -3.06 12.04 -16.72
C ALA A 109 -3.41 13.49 -17.12
N VAL A 110 -3.52 14.36 -16.13
CA VAL A 110 -3.98 15.76 -16.30
C VAL A 110 -2.89 16.79 -16.09
N ALA A 111 -1.85 16.48 -15.31
CA ALA A 111 -0.67 17.32 -15.09
C ALA A 111 0.63 16.48 -15.07
N ARG A 112 1.75 17.09 -15.48
CA ARG A 112 3.03 16.44 -15.79
C ARG A 112 2.96 15.39 -16.93
N ALA A 113 1.94 15.51 -17.79
CA ALA A 113 1.81 14.72 -19.02
C ALA A 113 1.49 15.68 -20.17
N ASP A 114 2.48 15.94 -21.03
CA ASP A 114 2.30 16.73 -22.24
C ASP A 114 2.67 15.88 -23.47
N PRO A 115 1.69 15.55 -24.35
CA PRO A 115 0.26 15.83 -24.21
C PRO A 115 -0.39 14.98 -23.10
N ARG A 116 -1.54 15.46 -22.60
CA ARG A 116 -2.40 14.68 -21.71
C ARG A 116 -2.81 13.37 -22.38
N ARG A 117 -2.82 12.28 -21.62
CA ARG A 117 -3.00 10.93 -22.15
C ARG A 117 -3.71 10.02 -21.15
N PHE A 118 -4.28 8.93 -21.66
CA PHE A 118 -4.62 7.80 -20.80
C PHE A 118 -3.34 7.23 -20.21
N ASP A 119 -3.30 7.16 -18.89
CA ASP A 119 -2.12 6.68 -18.15
C ASP A 119 -2.22 5.16 -17.94
N ARG A 120 -3.42 4.68 -17.61
CA ARG A 120 -3.74 3.26 -17.37
C ARG A 120 -5.19 2.99 -17.78
N ASN A 121 -5.44 1.85 -18.40
CA ASN A 121 -6.77 1.29 -18.58
C ASN A 121 -6.64 -0.19 -18.26
N GLU A 122 -7.35 -0.65 -17.25
CA GLU A 122 -7.15 -1.98 -16.71
C GLU A 122 -8.49 -2.65 -16.43
N ASN A 123 -8.55 -3.94 -16.73
CA ASN A 123 -9.67 -4.78 -16.38
C ASN A 123 -9.13 -6.05 -15.72
N ARG A 124 -9.51 -6.30 -14.46
CA ARG A 124 -9.15 -7.49 -13.71
C ARG A 124 -10.35 -8.41 -13.57
N VAL A 125 -10.10 -9.71 -13.78
CA VAL A 125 -11.01 -10.78 -13.40
C VAL A 125 -10.30 -11.63 -12.38
N GLU A 126 -10.79 -11.58 -11.15
CA GLU A 126 -10.17 -12.24 -10.02
C GLU A 126 -11.07 -13.37 -9.56
N ALA A 127 -10.49 -14.54 -9.40
CA ALA A 127 -11.18 -15.74 -8.99
C ALA A 127 -10.42 -16.37 -7.82
N TYR A 128 -11.08 -16.49 -6.67
CA TYR A 128 -10.52 -17.12 -5.49
C TYR A 128 -11.31 -18.39 -5.16
N VAL A 129 -10.58 -19.47 -4.90
CA VAL A 129 -11.12 -20.76 -4.46
C VAL A 129 -10.46 -21.11 -3.14
N THR A 130 -11.28 -21.42 -2.14
CA THR A 130 -10.84 -22.03 -0.89
C THR A 130 -11.49 -23.40 -0.77
N TYR A 131 -10.69 -24.44 -0.55
CA TYR A 131 -11.17 -25.79 -0.35
C TYR A 131 -10.68 -26.35 0.99
N LYS A 132 -11.64 -26.65 1.88
CA LYS A 132 -11.41 -27.21 3.22
C LYS A 132 -11.93 -28.65 3.27
N PRO A 133 -11.17 -29.67 2.80
CA PRO A 133 -11.62 -31.07 2.81
C PRO A 133 -11.90 -31.61 4.22
N ASN A 134 -11.24 -31.06 5.24
CA ASN A 134 -11.46 -31.33 6.65
C ASN A 134 -10.97 -30.11 7.49
N GLU A 135 -11.05 -30.20 8.82
CA GLU A 135 -10.66 -29.11 9.73
C GLU A 135 -9.15 -28.83 9.80
N HIS A 136 -8.31 -29.75 9.32
CA HIS A 136 -6.85 -29.65 9.39
C HIS A 136 -6.19 -29.22 8.08
N ILE A 137 -6.94 -29.15 6.98
CA ILE A 137 -6.37 -28.90 5.65
C ILE A 137 -7.20 -27.82 4.95
N GLU A 138 -6.50 -26.84 4.41
CA GLU A 138 -7.05 -25.80 3.55
C GLU A 138 -6.17 -25.65 2.31
N LEU A 139 -6.80 -25.63 1.14
CA LEU A 139 -6.15 -25.29 -0.12
C LEU A 139 -6.73 -23.96 -0.60
N VAL A 140 -5.87 -22.99 -0.85
CA VAL A 140 -6.27 -21.68 -1.39
C VAL A 140 -5.61 -21.47 -2.74
N GLY A 141 -6.41 -21.06 -3.72
CA GLY A 141 -5.94 -20.67 -5.04
C GLY A 141 -6.65 -19.42 -5.52
N GLY A 142 -5.87 -18.40 -5.86
CA GLY A 142 -6.28 -17.16 -6.50
C GLY A 142 -5.70 -17.10 -7.91
N LEU A 143 -6.53 -16.71 -8.87
CA LEU A 143 -6.11 -16.43 -10.24
C LEU A 143 -6.70 -15.11 -10.68
N GLU A 144 -5.84 -14.23 -11.18
CA GLU A 144 -6.21 -12.87 -11.53
C GLU A 144 -5.78 -12.62 -12.98
N GLY A 145 -6.76 -12.51 -13.87
CA GLY A 145 -6.51 -12.16 -15.27
C GLY A 145 -6.55 -10.65 -15.43
N VAL A 146 -5.42 -10.05 -15.77
CA VAL A 146 -5.27 -8.60 -15.95
C VAL A 146 -5.19 -8.29 -17.44
N PHE A 147 -6.07 -7.40 -17.90
CA PHE A 147 -6.13 -6.95 -19.29
C PHE A 147 -5.91 -5.44 -19.36
N MET A 148 -4.82 -5.04 -19.99
CA MET A 148 -4.50 -3.63 -20.20
C MET A 148 -5.12 -3.15 -21.52
N GLY A 149 -5.90 -2.07 -21.44
CA GLY A 149 -6.63 -1.50 -22.58
C GLY A 149 -5.82 -0.52 -23.44
N VAL A 150 -4.57 -0.23 -23.07
CA VAL A 150 -3.68 0.66 -23.84
C VAL A 150 -2.64 -0.18 -24.58
N ALA A 151 -2.60 -0.07 -25.91
CA ALA A 151 -1.57 -0.71 -26.72
C ALA A 151 -0.19 -0.11 -26.40
N GLN A 152 0.81 -0.98 -26.27
CA GLN A 152 2.21 -0.65 -25.99
C GLN A 152 3.10 -0.64 -27.25
N ALA A 153 2.52 -0.88 -28.42
CA ALA A 153 3.25 -0.85 -29.70
C ALA A 153 3.81 0.55 -30.00
N GLN A 154 5.12 0.64 -30.24
CA GLN A 154 5.81 1.89 -30.59
C GLN A 154 6.32 1.88 -32.04
N GLU A 155 6.67 0.70 -32.56
CA GLU A 155 7.18 0.52 -33.90
C GLU A 155 6.22 -0.25 -34.82
N LEU A 156 6.42 -0.15 -36.14
CA LEU A 156 5.60 -0.87 -37.12
C LEU A 156 5.63 -2.40 -36.91
N ASN A 157 6.77 -2.93 -36.49
CA ASN A 157 6.93 -4.36 -36.22
C ASN A 157 6.15 -4.80 -34.97
N ASP A 158 5.94 -3.91 -33.99
CA ASP A 158 5.18 -4.22 -32.78
C ASP A 158 3.71 -4.51 -33.11
N LEU A 159 3.19 -3.95 -34.21
CA LEU A 159 1.83 -4.22 -34.69
C LEU A 159 1.64 -5.69 -35.12
N ALA A 160 2.72 -6.43 -35.35
CA ALA A 160 2.65 -7.88 -35.58
C ALA A 160 2.59 -8.69 -34.27
N THR A 161 2.79 -8.05 -33.11
CA THR A 161 2.87 -8.69 -31.80
C THR A 161 1.58 -8.45 -31.01
N ARG A 162 0.80 -9.51 -30.78
CA ARG A 162 -0.47 -9.40 -30.04
C ARG A 162 -0.28 -8.88 -28.62
N GLN A 163 0.80 -9.27 -27.94
CA GLN A 163 1.11 -8.81 -26.59
C GLN A 163 1.35 -7.31 -26.50
N MET A 164 1.84 -6.68 -27.58
CA MET A 164 2.02 -5.21 -27.64
C MET A 164 0.72 -4.49 -27.99
N LEU A 165 -0.21 -5.14 -28.70
CA LEU A 165 -1.51 -4.55 -29.04
C LEU A 165 -2.56 -4.72 -27.93
N THR A 166 -2.54 -5.86 -27.26
CA THR A 166 -3.45 -6.24 -26.18
C THR A 166 -2.64 -6.88 -25.06
N PRO A 167 -1.95 -6.08 -24.23
CA PRO A 167 -1.18 -6.63 -23.12
C PRO A 167 -2.11 -7.30 -22.11
N PHE A 168 -1.77 -8.52 -21.73
CA PHE A 168 -2.47 -9.27 -20.70
C PHE A 168 -1.46 -10.11 -19.93
N HIS A 169 -1.74 -10.35 -18.66
CA HIS A 169 -0.96 -11.22 -17.82
C HIS A 169 -1.85 -11.87 -16.76
N PHE A 170 -1.27 -12.84 -16.05
CA PHE A 170 -1.94 -13.50 -14.94
C PHE A 170 -1.13 -13.27 -13.67
N GLU A 171 -1.85 -12.94 -12.61
CA GLU A 171 -1.34 -12.79 -11.25
C GLU A 171 -2.05 -13.78 -10.33
N SER A 172 -1.54 -13.90 -9.12
CA SER A 172 -2.08 -14.80 -8.11
C SER A 172 -1.63 -14.29 -6.75
N ASP A 173 -2.56 -13.82 -5.93
CA ASP A 173 -2.20 -13.38 -4.58
C ASP A 173 -2.26 -14.49 -3.52
N ALA A 174 -2.81 -15.64 -3.89
CA ALA A 174 -2.84 -16.81 -3.03
C ALA A 174 -2.67 -18.10 -3.85
N ALA A 175 -1.72 -18.94 -3.45
CA ALA A 175 -1.58 -20.30 -3.91
C ALA A 175 -0.84 -21.10 -2.83
N TYR A 176 -1.56 -21.50 -1.78
CA TYR A 176 -0.96 -22.11 -0.60
C TYR A 176 -1.77 -23.29 -0.04
N LEU A 177 -1.07 -24.13 0.71
CA LEU A 177 -1.61 -25.20 1.55
C LEU A 177 -1.52 -24.76 3.01
N GLY A 178 -2.65 -24.68 3.70
CA GLY A 178 -2.75 -24.59 5.15
C GLY A 178 -2.89 -25.97 5.77
N ILE A 179 -2.07 -26.24 6.78
CA ILE A 179 -2.14 -27.43 7.65
C ILE A 179 -2.35 -26.92 9.07
N TYR A 180 -3.54 -27.14 9.60
CA TYR A 180 -3.96 -26.69 10.92
C TYR A 180 -3.85 -27.82 11.94
N ASP A 181 -3.51 -27.47 13.17
CA ASP A 181 -3.29 -28.42 14.28
C ASP A 181 -2.24 -29.51 13.97
N LEU A 182 -1.12 -29.14 13.32
CA LEU A 182 0.01 -30.04 13.12
C LEU A 182 0.51 -30.63 14.46
N LEU A 183 0.48 -29.77 15.48
CA LEU A 183 0.51 -30.08 16.92
C LEU A 183 -0.52 -29.17 17.61
N PRO A 184 -0.91 -29.42 18.87
CA PRO A 184 -1.89 -28.56 19.55
C PRO A 184 -1.50 -27.07 19.54
N GLY A 185 -2.29 -26.27 18.80
CA GLY A 185 -2.08 -24.84 18.62
C GLY A 185 -0.97 -24.45 17.64
N LEU A 186 -0.46 -25.38 16.81
CA LEU A 186 0.58 -25.13 15.81
C LEU A 186 0.05 -25.34 14.39
N ASP A 187 0.09 -24.28 13.59
CA ASP A 187 -0.39 -24.25 12.21
C ASP A 187 0.76 -23.96 11.25
N LEU A 188 0.66 -24.47 10.02
CA LEU A 188 1.66 -24.31 8.96
C LEU A 188 0.99 -23.92 7.65
N LYS A 189 1.40 -22.81 7.04
CA LYS A 189 1.02 -22.43 5.68
C LYS A 189 2.23 -22.48 4.75
N LEU A 190 2.10 -23.14 3.60
CA LEU A 190 3.16 -23.30 2.62
C LEU A 190 2.68 -22.84 1.23
N GLY A 191 3.37 -21.87 0.63
CA GLY A 191 3.12 -21.45 -0.74
C GLY A 191 3.12 -19.94 -0.92
N ARG A 192 2.47 -19.49 -2.00
CA ARG A 192 2.32 -18.07 -2.33
C ARG A 192 1.21 -17.47 -1.48
N GLN A 193 1.52 -16.46 -0.69
CA GLN A 193 0.56 -15.82 0.20
C GLN A 193 1.01 -14.41 0.58
N ILE A 194 0.08 -13.63 1.12
CA ILE A 194 0.32 -12.33 1.73
C ILE A 194 0.29 -12.51 3.25
N VAL A 195 1.30 -11.98 3.94
CA VAL A 195 1.37 -11.88 5.40
C VAL A 195 1.71 -10.44 5.76
N VAL A 196 0.71 -9.69 6.21
CA VAL A 196 0.87 -8.28 6.60
C VAL A 196 1.17 -8.20 8.10
N TRP A 197 2.23 -7.46 8.44
CA TRP A 197 2.53 -7.04 9.79
C TRP A 197 2.27 -5.55 9.98
N GLY A 198 2.30 -5.10 11.24
CA GLY A 198 1.95 -3.74 11.60
C GLY A 198 0.48 -3.58 11.95
N THR A 199 0.18 -2.41 12.50
CA THR A 199 -1.17 -1.97 12.91
C THR A 199 -1.54 -0.64 12.28
N ALA A 200 -0.56 0.05 11.69
CA ALA A 200 -0.81 1.29 11.01
C ALA A 200 -1.62 1.10 9.73
N ASP A 201 -2.27 2.19 9.32
CA ASP A 201 -2.95 2.26 8.03
C ASP A 201 -1.95 2.65 6.92
N LYS A 202 -1.90 1.81 5.86
CA LYS A 202 -1.08 1.88 4.64
C LYS A 202 0.45 1.95 4.81
N PHE A 203 0.93 2.65 5.83
CA PHE A 203 2.34 2.95 6.07
C PHE A 203 2.82 2.19 7.30
N ASN A 204 3.31 0.96 7.06
CA ASN A 204 3.62 -0.01 8.11
C ASN A 204 5.12 -0.30 8.14
N PRO A 205 5.93 0.43 8.93
CA PRO A 205 7.38 0.21 9.05
C PRO A 205 7.80 -1.23 9.38
N THR A 206 6.93 -2.05 9.94
CA THR A 206 7.20 -3.44 10.33
C THR A 206 6.72 -4.45 9.30
N ASN A 207 5.95 -4.04 8.28
CA ASN A 207 5.57 -4.87 7.16
C ASN A 207 6.73 -5.01 6.16
N ASN A 208 7.59 -6.03 6.35
CA ASN A 208 8.80 -6.23 5.52
C ASN A 208 8.80 -7.61 4.82
N LEU A 209 7.71 -8.38 4.90
CA LEU A 209 7.65 -9.76 4.41
C LEU A 209 7.23 -9.84 2.94
N ASN A 210 6.24 -9.04 2.59
CA ASN A 210 5.69 -8.91 1.26
C ASN A 210 6.16 -7.57 0.68
N PRO A 211 6.67 -7.56 -0.57
CA PRO A 211 7.04 -6.32 -1.22
C PRO A 211 5.78 -5.55 -1.65
N ASP A 212 5.91 -4.24 -1.84
CA ASP A 212 4.78 -3.37 -2.21
C ASP A 212 4.51 -3.34 -3.73
N ASP A 213 3.25 -3.21 -4.10
CA ASP A 213 2.80 -2.74 -5.41
C ASP A 213 2.63 -1.22 -5.37
N LEU A 214 3.57 -0.54 -6.03
CA LEU A 214 3.62 0.92 -6.14
C LEU A 214 3.03 1.41 -7.47
N GLU A 215 2.49 0.53 -8.33
CA GLU A 215 2.01 0.87 -9.67
C GLU A 215 0.71 1.69 -9.62
N ASP A 216 -0.25 1.30 -8.75
CA ASP A 216 -1.51 2.03 -8.60
C ASP A 216 -1.41 3.15 -7.57
N ARG A 217 -1.36 4.42 -8.03
CA ARG A 217 -1.11 5.58 -7.16
C ARG A 217 -2.09 5.75 -5.99
N PRO A 218 -3.41 5.49 -6.10
CA PRO A 218 -4.32 5.53 -4.96
C PRO A 218 -4.18 4.33 -4.01
N LEU A 219 -3.50 3.25 -4.44
CA LEU A 219 -3.37 1.97 -3.72
C LEU A 219 -1.91 1.49 -3.62
N PHE A 220 -0.97 2.44 -3.61
CA PHE A 220 0.49 2.25 -3.75
C PHE A 220 1.18 1.56 -2.56
N THR A 221 0.44 0.87 -1.72
CA THR A 221 0.96 0.13 -0.54
C THR A 221 0.34 -1.27 -0.50
N GLU A 222 -0.23 -1.74 -1.61
CA GLU A 222 -0.82 -3.06 -1.70
C GLU A 222 0.30 -4.11 -1.67
N PRO A 223 0.27 -5.08 -0.74
CA PRO A 223 1.32 -6.08 -0.66
C PRO A 223 1.19 -7.10 -1.79
N ILE A 224 2.30 -7.42 -2.44
CA ILE A 224 2.36 -8.49 -3.43
C ILE A 224 2.62 -9.81 -2.72
N ALA A 225 1.86 -10.86 -3.08
CA ALA A 225 2.08 -12.18 -2.51
C ALA A 225 3.51 -12.70 -2.74
N ASN A 226 4.02 -13.44 -1.77
CA ASN A 226 5.38 -13.97 -1.79
C ASN A 226 5.38 -15.48 -1.49
N GLN A 227 6.39 -16.19 -2.00
CA GLN A 227 6.56 -17.61 -1.75
C GLN A 227 7.16 -17.80 -0.36
N MET A 228 6.43 -18.41 0.57
CA MET A 228 6.86 -18.52 1.95
C MET A 228 6.32 -19.76 2.67
N ALA A 229 7.01 -20.12 3.76
CA ALA A 229 6.52 -21.01 4.80
C ALA A 229 6.24 -20.19 6.06
N VAL A 230 5.03 -20.30 6.58
CA VAL A 230 4.56 -19.57 7.77
C VAL A 230 4.18 -20.58 8.82
N LEU A 231 4.77 -20.46 9.99
CA LEU A 231 4.46 -21.26 11.17
C LEU A 231 3.78 -20.36 12.20
N GLU A 232 2.58 -20.72 12.63
CA GLU A 232 1.82 -19.97 13.64
C GLU A 232 1.63 -20.84 14.87
N TYR A 233 1.86 -20.28 16.05
CA TYR A 233 1.63 -20.97 17.31
C TYR A 233 0.79 -20.11 18.25
N ARG A 234 -0.36 -20.64 18.67
CA ARG A 234 -1.21 -20.08 19.73
C ARG A 234 -1.19 -21.01 20.93
N HIS A 235 -0.90 -20.47 22.11
CA HIS A 235 -0.79 -21.31 23.29
C HIS A 235 -2.19 -21.77 23.77
N PRO A 236 -2.49 -23.09 23.86
CA PRO A 236 -3.86 -23.60 24.07
C PRO A 236 -4.56 -23.13 25.35
N LYS A 237 -3.82 -22.65 26.35
CA LYS A 237 -4.38 -22.13 27.61
C LYS A 237 -4.30 -20.62 27.77
N LEU A 238 -3.49 -19.96 26.94
CA LEU A 238 -3.33 -18.51 27.01
C LEU A 238 -4.15 -17.83 25.90
N GLY A 239 -4.61 -18.57 24.90
CA GLY A 239 -5.42 -18.04 23.80
C GLY A 239 -4.70 -16.87 23.15
N ASP A 240 -5.42 -15.77 22.98
CA ASP A 240 -4.93 -14.55 22.31
C ASP A 240 -3.91 -13.77 23.13
N LYS A 241 -3.66 -14.17 24.39
CA LYS A 241 -2.64 -13.53 25.23
C LYS A 241 -1.22 -13.88 24.81
N LEU A 242 -1.01 -14.89 23.97
CA LEU A 242 0.29 -15.21 23.42
C LEU A 242 0.17 -15.89 22.06
N PHE A 243 0.60 -15.19 21.02
CA PHE A 243 0.81 -15.76 19.69
C PHE A 243 2.27 -15.62 19.26
N LEU A 244 2.76 -16.61 18.52
CA LEU A 244 4.08 -16.61 17.88
C LEU A 244 3.89 -16.90 16.39
N GLN A 245 4.66 -16.21 15.54
CA GLN A 245 4.71 -16.49 14.11
C GLN A 245 6.16 -16.55 13.66
N GLY A 246 6.51 -17.56 12.87
CA GLY A 246 7.80 -17.67 12.18
C GLY A 246 7.57 -17.71 10.68
N VAL A 247 8.34 -16.94 9.92
CA VAL A 247 8.22 -16.85 8.47
C VAL A 247 9.56 -17.13 7.81
N TYR A 248 9.54 -17.98 6.79
CA TYR A 248 10.69 -18.28 5.94
C TYR A 248 10.36 -18.00 4.48
N ILE A 249 11.14 -17.15 3.84
CA ILE A 249 10.96 -16.73 2.45
C ILE A 249 12.17 -17.22 1.64
N PRO A 250 12.05 -18.32 0.89
CA PRO A 250 13.15 -18.86 0.11
C PRO A 250 13.52 -18.01 -1.12
N LEU A 251 12.56 -17.25 -1.66
CA LEU A 251 12.72 -16.50 -2.91
C LEU A 251 12.52 -15.01 -2.65
N PHE A 252 13.53 -14.20 -2.99
CA PHE A 252 13.36 -12.75 -2.99
C PHE A 252 12.43 -12.34 -4.14
N TYR A 253 11.49 -11.44 -3.85
CA TYR A 253 10.59 -10.85 -4.82
C TYR A 253 10.66 -9.33 -4.64
N PRO A 254 10.94 -8.54 -5.69
CA PRO A 254 11.04 -7.08 -5.59
C PRO A 254 9.67 -6.40 -5.60
N ALA A 255 9.65 -5.12 -5.20
CA ALA A 255 8.47 -4.26 -5.36
C ALA A 255 8.13 -4.04 -6.84
N LEU A 256 6.83 -3.91 -7.15
CA LEU A 256 6.38 -3.48 -8.46
C LEU A 256 6.41 -1.95 -8.49
N LEU A 257 7.34 -1.36 -9.25
CA LEU A 257 7.51 0.09 -9.31
C LEU A 257 6.60 0.70 -10.39
N PRO A 258 6.11 1.94 -10.20
CA PRO A 258 5.35 2.63 -11.24
C PRO A 258 6.25 2.92 -12.44
N PRO A 259 5.69 3.07 -13.66
CA PRO A 259 6.47 3.42 -14.85
C PRO A 259 7.32 4.69 -14.69
N SER A 260 6.88 5.63 -13.85
CA SER A 260 7.61 6.87 -13.53
C SER A 260 8.84 6.63 -12.67
N ALA A 261 8.95 5.53 -11.92
CA ALA A 261 10.09 5.27 -11.03
C ALA A 261 11.42 5.25 -11.79
N ALA A 262 11.41 4.83 -13.07
CA ALA A 262 12.60 4.88 -13.91
C ALA A 262 13.15 6.32 -14.06
N ALA A 263 12.33 7.37 -13.95
CA ALA A 263 12.78 8.76 -13.99
C ALA A 263 13.70 9.14 -12.80
N ALA A 264 13.57 8.45 -11.66
CA ALA A 264 14.49 8.62 -10.53
C ALA A 264 15.94 8.25 -10.88
N LEU A 265 16.13 7.43 -11.92
CA LEU A 265 17.43 6.94 -12.36
C LEU A 265 17.82 7.45 -13.75
N LYS A 266 16.86 7.53 -14.68
CA LYS A 266 17.09 7.92 -16.07
C LYS A 266 17.42 9.40 -16.24
N SER A 267 16.96 10.23 -15.32
CA SER A 267 17.27 11.66 -15.36
C SER A 267 18.61 11.91 -14.67
N PRO A 268 19.64 12.42 -15.37
CA PRO A 268 20.89 12.78 -14.72
C PRO A 268 20.72 13.97 -13.76
N PHE A 269 19.56 14.64 -13.76
CA PHE A 269 19.17 15.72 -12.86
C PHE A 269 18.37 15.25 -11.64
N ALA A 270 18.06 13.95 -11.53
CA ALA A 270 17.34 13.41 -10.38
C ALA A 270 18.24 13.40 -9.12
N PRO A 271 17.67 13.59 -7.92
CA PRO A 271 18.43 13.49 -6.68
C PRO A 271 19.14 12.14 -6.53
N VAL A 272 20.40 12.17 -6.13
CA VAL A 272 21.25 10.98 -5.92
C VAL A 272 21.33 10.66 -4.43
N PRO A 273 21.24 9.38 -4.01
CA PRO A 273 21.11 9.01 -2.60
C PRO A 273 22.45 9.01 -1.83
N TYR A 274 23.29 10.04 -1.96
CA TYR A 274 24.49 10.19 -1.12
C TYR A 274 24.13 10.57 0.32
N ALA A 275 24.79 9.94 1.29
CA ALA A 275 24.51 10.13 2.71
C ALA A 275 25.18 11.38 3.31
N THR A 276 26.23 11.93 2.69
CA THR A 276 26.91 13.13 3.20
C THR A 276 26.39 14.39 2.51
N LEU A 277 26.26 15.48 3.27
CA LEU A 277 25.86 16.78 2.71
C LEU A 277 26.87 17.28 1.66
N GLU A 278 28.16 17.07 1.91
CA GLU A 278 29.23 17.49 0.99
C GLU A 278 29.11 16.81 -0.38
N ASP A 279 28.89 15.49 -0.42
CA ASP A 279 28.76 14.77 -1.68
C ASP A 279 27.45 15.11 -2.39
N ARG A 280 26.36 15.31 -1.64
CA ARG A 280 25.10 15.82 -2.18
C ARG A 280 25.26 17.20 -2.81
N ASP A 281 25.98 18.12 -2.17
CA ASP A 281 26.21 19.47 -2.69
C ASP A 281 27.08 19.45 -3.96
N LYS A 282 28.11 18.59 -4.01
CA LYS A 282 28.91 18.36 -5.24
C LYS A 282 28.05 17.88 -6.40
N LEU A 283 27.22 16.86 -6.16
CA LEU A 283 26.32 16.34 -7.19
C LEU A 283 25.29 17.37 -7.61
N ARG A 284 24.72 18.11 -6.66
CA ARG A 284 23.78 19.18 -6.98
C ARG A 284 24.41 20.25 -7.87
N TYR A 285 25.64 20.65 -7.58
CA TYR A 285 26.37 21.57 -8.46
C TYR A 285 26.58 20.97 -9.86
N LEU A 286 27.01 19.70 -9.94
CA LEU A 286 27.16 19.00 -11.21
C LEU A 286 25.83 18.99 -12.02
N GLN A 287 24.71 18.72 -11.36
CA GLN A 287 23.39 18.56 -11.97
C GLN A 287 22.73 19.89 -12.32
N ASP A 288 22.63 20.81 -11.37
CA ASP A 288 21.85 22.04 -11.49
C ASP A 288 22.63 23.18 -12.14
N VAL A 289 23.97 23.10 -12.22
CA VAL A 289 24.83 24.15 -12.79
C VAL A 289 25.63 23.59 -13.96
N TRP A 290 26.56 22.68 -13.70
CA TRP A 290 27.56 22.31 -14.70
C TRP A 290 26.96 21.57 -15.92
N LEU A 291 26.10 20.57 -15.71
CA LEU A 291 25.46 19.83 -16.81
C LEU A 291 24.50 20.69 -17.63
N ARG A 292 23.85 21.69 -17.01
CA ARG A 292 22.96 22.62 -17.71
C ARG A 292 23.73 23.56 -18.63
N ASP A 293 24.90 24.02 -18.18
CA ASP A 293 25.79 24.87 -18.97
C ASP A 293 26.57 24.06 -20.04
N ASN A 294 26.58 22.72 -19.94
CA ASN A 294 27.36 21.84 -20.81
C ASN A 294 26.52 20.63 -21.28
N ASP A 295 25.49 20.91 -22.08
CA ASP A 295 24.53 19.94 -22.64
C ASP A 295 25.15 18.67 -23.26
N ARG A 296 26.31 18.79 -23.91
CA ARG A 296 27.03 17.67 -24.55
C ARG A 296 27.43 16.57 -23.58
N PHE A 297 27.55 16.86 -22.29
CA PHE A 297 27.93 15.88 -21.27
C PHE A 297 26.74 15.28 -20.52
N VAL A 298 25.51 15.65 -20.88
CA VAL A 298 24.29 15.04 -20.33
C VAL A 298 24.19 13.60 -20.85
N PRO A 299 24.38 12.59 -20.00
CA PRO A 299 24.45 11.21 -20.45
C PRO A 299 23.07 10.61 -20.71
N ALA A 300 23.00 9.63 -21.61
CA ALA A 300 21.90 8.67 -21.63
C ALA A 300 22.10 7.68 -20.48
N VAL A 301 21.13 7.55 -19.57
CA VAL A 301 21.28 6.74 -18.35
C VAL A 301 20.46 5.45 -18.43
N TYR A 302 21.11 4.32 -18.14
CA TYR A 302 20.50 2.98 -18.16
C TYR A 302 20.71 2.27 -16.82
N GLY A 303 19.64 1.67 -16.29
CA GLY A 303 19.68 0.91 -15.02
C GLY A 303 19.82 -0.59 -15.25
N ASN A 304 20.76 -1.22 -14.56
CA ASN A 304 21.04 -2.64 -14.59
C ASN A 304 20.85 -3.24 -13.20
N LEU A 305 19.90 -4.16 -13.06
CA LEU A 305 19.50 -4.72 -11.78
C LEU A 305 20.26 -6.00 -11.43
N ASP A 306 20.89 -6.02 -10.25
CA ASP A 306 21.49 -7.22 -9.66
C ASP A 306 20.50 -7.91 -8.72
N VAL A 307 19.75 -8.86 -9.26
CA VAL A 307 18.71 -9.61 -8.53
C VAL A 307 19.37 -10.70 -7.67
N PRO A 308 19.09 -10.77 -6.35
CA PRO A 308 19.63 -11.79 -5.47
C PRO A 308 19.37 -13.22 -5.97
N SER A 309 20.37 -14.10 -5.88
CA SER A 309 20.20 -15.51 -6.23
C SER A 309 19.18 -16.22 -5.34
N THR A 310 18.52 -17.25 -5.87
CA THR A 310 17.31 -17.85 -5.29
C THR A 310 17.52 -18.89 -4.18
N VAL A 311 18.76 -19.12 -3.71
CA VAL A 311 19.05 -20.19 -2.72
C VAL A 311 20.15 -19.78 -1.73
N GLY A 312 20.01 -20.24 -0.48
CA GLY A 312 21.07 -20.16 0.53
C GLY A 312 21.10 -18.81 1.25
N ALA A 313 22.17 -18.04 1.06
CA ALA A 313 22.41 -16.80 1.79
C ALA A 313 21.40 -15.68 1.51
N ASN A 314 20.56 -15.81 0.48
CA ASN A 314 19.57 -14.79 0.10
C ASN A 314 18.15 -15.08 0.62
N ALA A 315 17.94 -16.21 1.31
CA ALA A 315 16.67 -16.47 1.96
C ALA A 315 16.43 -15.48 3.11
N GLN A 316 15.16 -15.18 3.36
CA GLN A 316 14.72 -14.19 4.35
C GLN A 316 13.98 -14.91 5.48
N PHE A 317 14.11 -14.37 6.69
CA PHE A 317 13.55 -14.98 7.90
C PHE A 317 12.93 -13.91 8.77
N ALA A 318 11.82 -14.26 9.40
CA ALA A 318 11.18 -13.35 10.33
C ALA A 318 10.50 -14.08 11.48
N PHE A 319 10.37 -13.38 12.60
CA PHE A 319 9.69 -13.84 13.80
C PHE A 319 8.81 -12.73 14.35
N LYS A 320 7.61 -13.07 14.81
CA LYS A 320 6.70 -12.16 15.51
C LYS A 320 6.19 -12.82 16.79
N ILE A 321 6.09 -12.03 17.85
CA ILE A 321 5.43 -12.39 19.10
C ILE A 321 4.43 -11.29 19.42
N GLY A 322 3.21 -11.65 19.79
CA GLY A 322 2.26 -10.65 20.27
C GLY A 322 1.35 -11.17 21.37
N SER A 323 0.69 -10.21 21.98
CA SER A 323 -0.10 -10.37 23.20
C SER A 323 -1.10 -9.23 23.29
N SER A 324 -2.09 -9.41 24.16
CA SER A 324 -3.10 -8.41 24.47
C SER A 324 -3.11 -8.10 25.96
N LEU A 325 -3.21 -6.82 26.32
CA LEU A 325 -3.32 -6.35 27.69
C LEU A 325 -4.45 -5.33 27.81
N GLY A 326 -5.61 -5.78 28.29
CA GLY A 326 -6.80 -4.94 28.36
C GLY A 326 -7.28 -4.59 26.95
N PRO A 327 -7.49 -3.30 26.61
CA PRO A 327 -7.91 -2.87 25.28
C PRO A 327 -6.75 -2.67 24.30
N VAL A 328 -5.52 -3.06 24.67
CA VAL A 328 -4.31 -2.83 23.88
C VAL A 328 -3.76 -4.15 23.36
N ASP A 329 -3.70 -4.28 22.05
CA ASP A 329 -2.96 -5.33 21.37
C ASP A 329 -1.58 -4.81 21.01
N PHE A 330 -0.56 -5.63 21.22
CA PHE A 330 0.81 -5.24 20.92
C PHE A 330 1.62 -6.44 20.45
N SER A 331 2.65 -6.13 19.67
CA SER A 331 3.57 -7.16 19.22
C SER A 331 4.99 -6.63 19.02
N ALA A 332 5.92 -7.57 19.00
CA ALA A 332 7.30 -7.34 18.63
C ALA A 332 7.67 -8.28 17.49
N SER A 333 8.44 -7.78 16.54
CA SER A 333 8.87 -8.54 15.38
C SER A 333 10.37 -8.38 15.12
N TYR A 334 10.94 -9.37 14.45
CA TYR A 334 12.28 -9.33 13.91
C TYR A 334 12.23 -9.84 12.48
N TYR A 335 12.85 -9.11 11.56
CA TYR A 335 12.98 -9.49 10.17
C TYR A 335 14.45 -9.40 9.75
N TYR A 336 14.89 -10.38 8.96
CA TYR A 336 16.19 -10.43 8.33
C TYR A 336 16.01 -10.75 6.84
N GLY A 337 16.35 -9.79 5.99
CA GLY A 337 16.12 -9.91 4.56
C GLY A 337 16.67 -8.72 3.79
N ARG A 338 15.92 -8.24 2.80
CA ARG A 338 16.35 -7.16 1.91
C ARG A 338 15.27 -6.10 1.77
N HIS A 339 15.70 -4.87 1.56
CA HIS A 339 14.81 -3.83 1.06
C HIS A 339 14.30 -4.24 -0.33
N ASP A 340 13.03 -3.99 -0.61
CA ASP A 340 12.32 -4.43 -1.80
C ASP A 340 12.40 -3.45 -2.98
N ILE A 341 12.88 -2.22 -2.73
CA ILE A 341 13.21 -1.20 -3.74
C ILE A 341 14.73 -1.15 -3.94
N PRO A 342 15.23 -1.10 -5.19
CA PRO A 342 16.66 -1.17 -5.48
C PRO A 342 17.39 0.18 -5.29
N PHE A 343 18.68 0.11 -5.00
CA PHE A 343 19.58 1.25 -4.76
C PHE A 343 20.79 1.25 -5.71
N PRO A 344 21.22 2.42 -6.21
CA PRO A 344 22.42 2.55 -7.03
C PRO A 344 23.68 2.41 -6.17
N VAL A 345 24.65 1.66 -6.69
CA VAL A 345 25.97 1.48 -6.05
C VAL A 345 27.13 1.80 -6.97
N GLU A 346 26.90 1.85 -8.28
CA GLU A 346 27.95 2.13 -9.25
C GLU A 346 27.35 2.71 -10.53
N VAL A 347 28.00 3.73 -11.07
CA VAL A 347 27.70 4.33 -12.37
C VAL A 347 28.99 4.34 -13.18
N VAL A 348 28.98 3.61 -14.29
CA VAL A 348 30.10 3.55 -15.25
C VAL A 348 29.69 4.33 -16.49
N SER A 349 30.51 5.30 -16.88
CA SER A 349 30.24 6.15 -18.04
C SER A 349 31.13 5.75 -19.21
N SER A 350 30.57 5.67 -20.41
CA SER A 350 31.27 5.38 -21.65
C SER A 350 30.95 6.44 -22.71
N GLN A 351 31.94 6.76 -23.53
CA GLN A 351 31.78 7.72 -24.62
C GLN A 351 31.18 7.02 -25.85
N LEU A 352 30.04 7.50 -26.33
CA LEU A 352 29.34 7.02 -27.53
C LEU A 352 29.92 7.63 -28.82
N ALA A 353 30.32 8.91 -28.77
CA ALA A 353 30.92 9.63 -29.88
C ALA A 353 31.93 10.69 -29.38
N PRO A 354 32.94 11.07 -30.19
CA PRO A 354 33.77 12.24 -29.94
C PRO A 354 32.91 13.52 -29.71
N PHE A 355 33.27 14.37 -28.74
CA PHE A 355 32.49 15.57 -28.38
C PHE A 355 32.45 16.67 -29.47
N ASP A 356 33.29 16.51 -30.50
CA ASP A 356 33.36 17.33 -31.71
C ASP A 356 32.64 16.71 -32.91
N GLU A 357 32.10 15.49 -32.76
CA GLU A 357 31.28 14.81 -33.76
C GLU A 357 29.78 14.85 -33.40
N GLU A 358 28.93 14.39 -34.32
CA GLU A 358 27.49 14.28 -34.08
C GLU A 358 27.19 13.24 -32.99
N PRO A 359 26.22 13.49 -32.10
CA PRO A 359 25.88 12.56 -31.03
C PRO A 359 25.19 11.30 -31.58
N VAL A 360 25.32 10.20 -30.83
CA VAL A 360 24.55 8.97 -31.08
C VAL A 360 23.23 9.09 -30.33
N ASP A 361 22.11 9.06 -31.04
CA ASP A 361 20.76 9.20 -30.47
C ASP A 361 20.58 10.42 -29.55
N GLY A 362 21.28 11.52 -29.86
CA GLY A 362 21.23 12.77 -29.09
C GLY A 362 22.19 12.82 -27.90
N HIS A 363 22.99 11.79 -27.67
CA HIS A 363 23.96 11.74 -26.57
C HIS A 363 25.39 11.44 -27.03
N TRP A 364 26.38 12.04 -26.35
CA TRP A 364 27.81 11.71 -26.51
C TRP A 364 28.31 10.72 -25.46
N VAL A 365 27.57 10.57 -24.36
CA VAL A 365 27.94 9.74 -23.22
C VAL A 365 26.76 8.85 -22.86
N GLN A 366 27.06 7.61 -22.50
CA GLN A 366 26.14 6.69 -21.87
C GLN A 366 26.63 6.39 -20.46
N SER A 367 25.72 6.36 -19.48
CA SER A 367 26.01 5.96 -18.10
C SER A 367 25.18 4.73 -17.71
N ASP A 368 25.87 3.65 -17.34
CA ASP A 368 25.27 2.40 -16.88
C ASP A 368 25.29 2.34 -15.34
N VAL A 369 24.11 2.31 -14.74
CA VAL A 369 23.89 2.30 -13.29
C VAL A 369 23.64 0.88 -12.82
N ARG A 370 24.52 0.35 -11.96
CA ARG A 370 24.29 -0.93 -11.28
C ARG A 370 23.48 -0.72 -10.01
N LEU A 371 22.36 -1.44 -9.92
CA LEU A 371 21.39 -1.38 -8.84
C LEU A 371 21.40 -2.69 -8.05
N ILE A 372 21.31 -2.62 -6.72
CA ILE A 372 21.19 -3.79 -5.83
C ILE A 372 20.00 -3.65 -4.90
N TYR A 373 19.59 -4.74 -4.24
CA TYR A 373 18.62 -4.71 -3.13
C TYR A 373 19.35 -4.79 -1.78
N PRO A 374 19.49 -3.69 -1.02
CA PRO A 374 20.26 -3.67 0.22
C PRO A 374 19.76 -4.69 1.23
N ARG A 375 20.69 -5.36 1.92
CA ARG A 375 20.36 -6.27 3.01
C ARG A 375 20.11 -5.48 4.30
N MET A 376 19.18 -5.96 5.11
CA MET A 376 18.80 -5.29 6.35
C MET A 376 18.29 -6.26 7.41
N GLN A 377 18.35 -5.79 8.65
CA GLN A 377 17.59 -6.36 9.77
C GLN A 377 16.60 -5.30 10.25
N VAL A 378 15.42 -5.72 10.69
CA VAL A 378 14.40 -4.84 11.26
C VAL A 378 13.92 -5.41 12.57
N VAL A 379 13.99 -4.61 13.64
CA VAL A 379 13.32 -4.91 14.92
C VAL A 379 12.08 -4.03 14.99
N GLY A 380 10.90 -4.64 14.99
CA GLY A 380 9.61 -3.96 14.99
C GLY A 380 8.91 -4.02 16.34
N LEU A 381 8.18 -2.96 16.65
CA LEU A 381 7.17 -2.90 17.70
C LEU A 381 5.92 -2.27 17.12
N ASP A 382 4.75 -2.86 17.40
CA ASP A 382 3.45 -2.30 17.03
C ASP A 382 2.46 -2.41 18.19
N PHE A 383 1.49 -1.50 18.23
CA PHE A 383 0.33 -1.58 19.12
C PHE A 383 -0.90 -0.93 18.47
N ALA A 384 -2.07 -1.46 18.83
CA ALA A 384 -3.37 -0.87 18.54
C ALA A 384 -4.20 -0.84 19.83
N ALA A 385 -5.01 0.21 19.99
CA ALA A 385 -5.86 0.40 21.15
C ALA A 385 -7.16 1.09 20.76
N THR A 386 -8.27 0.63 21.35
CA THR A 386 -9.52 1.40 21.38
C THR A 386 -9.61 2.08 22.75
N LEU A 387 -9.95 3.36 22.80
CA LEU A 387 -10.02 4.14 24.04
C LEU A 387 -11.47 4.45 24.43
N PRO A 388 -12.14 3.64 25.28
CA PRO A 388 -13.56 3.81 25.57
C PRO A 388 -13.92 5.11 26.27
N PHE A 389 -12.97 5.70 27.01
CA PHE A 389 -13.18 6.98 27.69
C PHE A 389 -13.17 8.20 26.74
N LEU A 390 -12.89 7.98 25.45
CA LEU A 390 -12.93 8.98 24.38
C LEU A 390 -13.88 8.56 23.25
N ASP A 391 -15.04 7.98 23.60
CA ASP A 391 -16.05 7.57 22.61
C ASP A 391 -15.47 6.61 21.56
N ASP A 392 -14.75 5.59 22.07
CA ASP A 392 -14.08 4.54 21.30
C ASP A 392 -13.08 5.03 20.24
N LEU A 393 -12.36 6.13 20.53
CA LEU A 393 -11.24 6.60 19.71
C LEU A 393 -10.22 5.47 19.43
N GLY A 394 -9.92 5.24 18.15
CA GLY A 394 -8.85 4.36 17.70
C GLY A 394 -7.48 5.02 17.84
N LEU A 395 -6.50 4.29 18.36
CA LEU A 395 -5.10 4.72 18.47
C LEU A 395 -4.19 3.58 18.04
N TRP A 396 -3.21 3.87 17.19
CA TRP A 396 -2.18 2.90 16.82
C TRP A 396 -0.80 3.54 16.79
N GLY A 397 0.21 2.69 16.93
CA GLY A 397 1.59 3.11 16.81
C GLY A 397 2.49 1.95 16.41
N GLU A 398 3.45 2.25 15.57
CA GLU A 398 4.35 1.28 14.97
C GLU A 398 5.74 1.90 14.79
N ALA A 399 6.78 1.14 15.10
CA ALA A 399 8.16 1.57 14.89
C ALA A 399 9.04 0.38 14.48
N GLY A 400 9.81 0.56 13.41
CA GLY A 400 10.86 -0.35 12.99
C GLY A 400 12.23 0.28 13.17
N LEU A 401 13.13 -0.40 13.88
CA LEU A 401 14.57 -0.10 13.92
C LEU A 401 15.26 -0.90 12.80
N PHE A 402 15.71 -0.19 11.77
CA PHE A 402 16.38 -0.74 10.60
C PHE A 402 17.90 -0.71 10.80
N ILE A 403 18.54 -1.85 10.58
CA ILE A 403 19.99 -2.05 10.68
C ILE A 403 20.46 -2.47 9.28
N PRO A 404 20.92 -1.53 8.44
CA PRO A 404 21.28 -1.82 7.05
C PRO A 404 22.72 -2.33 6.91
N GLU A 405 22.99 -3.11 5.85
CA GLU A 405 24.36 -3.29 5.35
C GLU A 405 24.81 -2.01 4.60
N PRO A 406 26.00 -1.47 4.89
CA PRO A 406 26.49 -0.25 4.25
C PRO A 406 26.84 -0.49 2.79
N ASN A 407 26.58 0.52 1.95
CA ASN A 407 26.94 0.50 0.54
C ASN A 407 27.42 1.89 0.12
N ASP A 408 28.53 1.94 -0.61
CA ASP A 408 29.01 3.15 -1.26
C ASP A 408 28.42 3.25 -2.67
N LEU A 409 28.21 4.49 -3.11
CA LEU A 409 27.91 4.82 -4.50
C LEU A 409 29.14 5.45 -5.14
N ARG A 410 29.56 4.83 -6.25
CA ARG A 410 30.66 5.31 -7.10
C ARG A 410 30.11 5.82 -8.42
N ILE A 411 30.44 7.05 -8.80
CA ILE A 411 30.04 7.64 -10.08
C ILE A 411 31.30 8.01 -10.86
N GLU A 412 31.53 7.32 -11.97
CA GLU A 412 32.60 7.66 -12.91
C GLU A 412 32.15 8.78 -13.85
N LEU A 413 32.97 9.82 -13.95
CA LEU A 413 32.77 10.95 -14.85
C LEU A 413 33.56 10.72 -16.15
N PRO A 414 32.96 10.97 -17.33
CA PRO A 414 33.60 10.71 -18.63
C PRO A 414 34.79 11.64 -18.90
N ILE A 415 34.86 12.77 -18.21
CA ILE A 415 35.96 13.72 -18.24
C ILE A 415 36.24 14.22 -16.81
N PRO A 416 37.43 14.78 -16.54
CA PRO A 416 37.68 15.46 -15.27
C PRO A 416 36.75 16.68 -15.13
N VAL A 417 35.94 16.71 -14.08
CA VAL A 417 35.03 17.83 -13.78
C VAL A 417 35.35 18.37 -12.39
N ASP A 418 35.43 19.70 -12.27
CA ASP A 418 35.46 20.33 -10.96
C ASP A 418 34.03 20.42 -10.42
N VAL A 419 33.73 19.57 -9.42
CA VAL A 419 32.41 19.48 -8.79
C VAL A 419 32.35 20.26 -7.47
N THR A 420 33.36 21.07 -7.14
CA THR A 420 33.40 21.80 -5.87
C THR A 420 32.43 22.98 -5.89
N PRO A 421 31.43 23.03 -4.99
CA PRO A 421 30.35 24.02 -5.02
C PRO A 421 30.73 25.42 -4.49
N SER A 422 32.00 25.68 -4.12
CA SER A 422 32.39 26.85 -3.32
C SER A 422 33.41 27.78 -4.00
N PRO A 423 33.17 29.11 -4.01
CA PRO A 423 34.19 30.11 -4.38
C PRO A 423 35.27 30.31 -3.31
N VAL A 424 35.24 29.57 -2.20
CA VAL A 424 36.22 29.66 -1.10
C VAL A 424 37.47 28.81 -1.39
N ASP A 425 37.36 27.81 -2.26
CA ASP A 425 38.50 27.09 -2.82
C ASP A 425 38.88 27.76 -4.16
N GLU A 426 39.86 28.66 -4.14
CA GLU A 426 40.38 29.27 -5.38
C GLU A 426 41.19 28.28 -6.24
N LEU A 427 41.37 27.03 -5.78
CA LEU A 427 42.11 26.00 -6.48
C LEU A 427 41.15 25.00 -7.13
N ALA A 428 41.15 24.98 -8.46
CA ALA A 428 40.37 24.01 -9.22
C ALA A 428 40.78 22.57 -8.86
N ASN A 429 39.82 21.71 -8.54
CA ASN A 429 40.04 20.33 -8.14
C ASN A 429 39.22 19.35 -9.01
N PRO A 430 39.60 19.17 -10.28
CA PRO A 430 38.88 18.30 -11.19
C PRO A 430 39.00 16.83 -10.74
N VAL A 431 37.85 16.15 -10.65
CA VAL A 431 37.75 14.72 -10.31
C VAL A 431 37.22 13.94 -11.50
N ASN A 432 37.65 12.68 -11.63
CA ASN A 432 37.10 11.72 -12.60
C ASN A 432 36.07 10.77 -11.97
N GLU A 433 35.91 10.85 -10.64
CA GLU A 433 35.04 9.96 -9.89
C GLU A 433 34.50 10.71 -8.67
N VAL A 434 33.23 10.51 -8.37
CA VAL A 434 32.64 10.89 -7.09
C VAL A 434 32.23 9.62 -6.35
N THR A 435 32.78 9.42 -5.16
CA THR A 435 32.54 8.21 -4.35
C THR A 435 32.23 8.61 -2.93
N GLY A 436 31.19 8.01 -2.36
CA GLY A 436 30.74 8.27 -1.00
C GLY A 436 29.68 7.27 -0.56
N PRO A 437 29.36 7.23 0.75
CA PRO A 437 28.34 6.32 1.27
C PRO A 437 26.97 6.67 0.70
N ALA A 438 26.28 5.71 0.10
CA ALA A 438 24.86 5.83 -0.21
C ALA A 438 24.00 5.35 0.97
N ILE A 439 24.43 4.26 1.60
CA ILE A 439 23.82 3.68 2.79
C ILE A 439 24.91 3.53 3.84
N ARG A 440 24.72 4.16 5.01
CA ARG A 440 25.60 3.99 6.17
C ARG A 440 25.14 2.81 7.02
N SER A 441 26.07 2.19 7.76
CA SER A 441 25.75 1.11 8.72
C SER A 441 25.04 1.59 9.99
N THR A 442 24.79 2.89 10.11
CA THR A 442 24.08 3.49 11.25
C THR A 442 22.62 3.05 11.24
N PRO A 443 22.14 2.41 12.33
CA PRO A 443 20.73 2.08 12.44
C PRO A 443 19.83 3.31 12.42
N PHE A 444 18.63 3.18 11.87
CA PHE A 444 17.66 4.27 11.79
C PHE A 444 16.24 3.77 12.09
N VAL A 445 15.36 4.69 12.47
CA VAL A 445 13.98 4.37 12.85
C VAL A 445 13.02 4.91 11.79
N LYS A 446 12.16 4.04 11.28
CA LYS A 446 10.89 4.43 10.65
C LYS A 446 9.76 4.20 11.65
N ALA A 447 8.78 5.10 11.69
CA ALA A 447 7.68 5.01 12.64
C ALA A 447 6.40 5.64 12.10
N THR A 448 5.27 5.08 12.50
CA THR A 448 3.93 5.60 12.22
C THR A 448 3.16 5.66 13.53
N VAL A 449 2.51 6.78 13.81
CA VAL A 449 1.56 6.89 14.93
C VAL A 449 0.34 7.62 14.42
N GLY A 450 -0.83 7.05 14.65
CA GLY A 450 -2.06 7.62 14.16
C GLY A 450 -3.24 7.37 15.10
N LEU A 451 -4.31 8.08 14.79
CA LEU A 451 -5.59 7.96 15.45
C LEU A 451 -6.69 8.07 14.42
N ASP A 452 -7.83 7.51 14.77
CA ASP A 452 -9.07 7.67 14.04
C ASP A 452 -10.22 7.97 15.00
N TYR A 453 -11.27 8.56 14.42
CA TYR A 453 -12.49 8.85 15.14
C TYR A 453 -13.68 8.89 14.20
N THR A 454 -14.81 8.35 14.66
CA THR A 454 -16.07 8.42 13.93
C THR A 454 -17.04 9.35 14.66
N ILE A 455 -17.39 10.47 14.03
CA ILE A 455 -18.37 11.43 14.54
C ILE A 455 -19.77 11.00 14.09
N GLY A 456 -20.50 10.36 15.00
CA GLY A 456 -21.83 9.82 14.72
C GLY A 456 -21.79 8.73 13.65
N LYS A 457 -22.71 8.75 12.67
CA LYS A 457 -22.79 7.72 11.61
C LYS A 457 -22.32 8.20 10.24
N HIS A 458 -21.72 9.39 10.18
CA HIS A 458 -21.60 10.12 8.92
C HIS A 458 -20.20 10.64 8.62
N VAL A 459 -19.35 10.83 9.63
CA VAL A 459 -18.04 11.45 9.39
C VAL A 459 -16.99 10.62 10.09
N TYR A 460 -16.13 9.99 9.29
CA TYR A 460 -14.90 9.39 9.75
C TYR A 460 -13.76 10.38 9.53
N VAL A 461 -12.83 10.46 10.49
CA VAL A 461 -11.59 11.22 10.35
C VAL A 461 -10.42 10.39 10.83
N GLN A 462 -9.28 10.53 10.15
CA GLN A 462 -8.01 10.02 10.63
C GLN A 462 -6.87 11.01 10.45
N ALA A 463 -5.86 10.85 11.29
CA ALA A 463 -4.59 11.51 11.12
C ALA A 463 -3.46 10.59 11.59
N GLN A 464 -2.37 10.55 10.83
CA GLN A 464 -1.17 9.82 11.19
C GLN A 464 0.08 10.64 10.89
N TYR A 465 1.02 10.59 11.82
CA TYR A 465 2.38 11.07 11.63
C TYR A 465 3.24 9.92 11.11
N LEU A 466 4.04 10.20 10.08
CA LEU A 466 5.00 9.26 9.53
C LEU A 466 6.41 9.78 9.71
N ARG A 467 7.32 8.90 10.10
CA ARG A 467 8.77 9.08 9.99
C ARG A 467 9.30 8.00 9.04
N GLY A 468 9.80 8.42 7.89
CA GLY A 468 10.23 7.56 6.79
C GLY A 468 9.07 7.20 5.88
N PHE A 469 9.14 7.62 4.62
CA PHE A 469 8.24 7.13 3.57
C PHE A 469 8.65 5.71 3.13
N ILE A 470 7.82 5.07 2.30
CA ILE A 470 8.00 3.67 1.87
C ILE A 470 9.36 3.45 1.19
N ASP A 471 9.69 4.29 0.20
CA ASP A 471 10.93 4.27 -0.58
C ASP A 471 12.18 4.84 0.12
N GLU A 472 12.02 5.47 1.28
CA GLU A 472 13.13 6.09 2.00
C GLU A 472 13.97 5.07 2.76
N PHE A 473 15.29 5.08 2.59
CA PHE A 473 16.15 4.08 3.24
C PHE A 473 17.52 4.65 3.61
N GLY A 474 17.98 4.39 4.83
CA GLY A 474 19.24 4.93 5.36
C GLY A 474 19.02 6.17 6.23
N VAL A 475 19.83 6.31 7.28
CA VAL A 475 19.64 7.33 8.34
C VAL A 475 19.58 8.79 7.84
N ASP A 476 20.20 9.07 6.69
CA ASP A 476 20.28 10.41 6.07
C ASP A 476 19.14 10.71 5.10
N HIS A 477 18.29 9.72 4.83
CA HIS A 477 17.24 9.78 3.83
C HIS A 477 15.84 9.63 4.44
N ILE A 478 15.71 9.78 5.76
CA ILE A 478 14.43 9.63 6.50
C ILE A 478 13.80 10.99 6.77
N ASN A 479 12.66 11.22 6.14
CA ASN A 479 11.87 12.44 6.28
C ASN A 479 10.64 12.23 7.17
N ASN A 480 9.88 13.30 7.42
CA ASN A 480 8.67 13.25 8.25
C ASN A 480 7.46 13.77 7.48
N TYR A 481 6.30 13.13 7.67
CA TYR A 481 5.09 13.41 6.91
C TYR A 481 3.88 13.47 7.83
N LEU A 482 2.88 14.23 7.41
CA LEU A 482 1.55 14.21 8.00
C LEU A 482 0.59 13.66 6.95
N VAL A 483 -0.19 12.67 7.35
CA VAL A 483 -1.23 12.07 6.53
C VAL A 483 -2.56 12.28 7.24
N GLY A 484 -3.58 12.60 6.46
CA GLY A 484 -4.93 12.82 6.94
C GLY A 484 -5.96 12.28 5.97
N GLY A 485 -7.06 11.79 6.51
CA GLY A 485 -8.15 11.20 5.75
C GLY A 485 -9.50 11.54 6.36
N THR A 486 -10.53 11.64 5.53
CA THR A 486 -11.92 11.72 5.98
C THR A 486 -12.87 11.09 4.97
N ASP A 487 -13.86 10.40 5.50
CA ASP A 487 -15.00 9.90 4.74
C ASP A 487 -16.28 10.54 5.27
N ILE A 488 -17.09 11.07 4.35
CA ILE A 488 -18.42 11.59 4.64
C ILE A 488 -19.44 10.67 3.98
N VAL A 489 -20.24 10.02 4.81
CA VAL A 489 -21.10 8.90 4.43
C VAL A 489 -22.56 9.30 4.41
N PHE A 490 -23.22 9.00 3.29
CA PHE A 490 -24.63 9.25 3.04
C PHE A 490 -25.38 7.96 2.68
N PHE A 491 -26.68 7.95 2.97
CA PHE A 491 -27.62 6.90 2.58
C PHE A 491 -27.19 5.48 2.99
N GLY A 492 -26.60 5.31 4.18
CA GLY A 492 -26.11 4.01 4.64
C GLY A 492 -25.03 3.45 3.72
N ARG A 493 -23.96 4.24 3.49
CA ARG A 493 -22.79 3.91 2.66
C ARG A 493 -23.02 3.77 1.15
N HIS A 494 -24.23 4.04 0.66
CA HIS A 494 -24.49 4.04 -0.79
C HIS A 494 -23.82 5.21 -1.50
N LEU A 495 -23.43 6.26 -0.77
CA LEU A 495 -22.65 7.37 -1.27
C LEU A 495 -21.63 7.80 -0.23
N ILE A 496 -20.36 7.85 -0.61
CA ILE A 496 -19.24 8.25 0.24
C ILE A 496 -18.45 9.34 -0.49
N PHE A 497 -18.18 10.44 0.20
CA PHE A 497 -17.20 11.43 -0.22
C PHE A 497 -15.93 11.20 0.58
N ARG A 498 -14.84 10.93 -0.11
CA ARG A 498 -13.53 10.69 0.46
C ARG A 498 -12.61 11.86 0.20
N LEU A 499 -11.80 12.20 1.18
CA LEU A 499 -10.63 13.04 1.00
C LEU A 499 -9.47 12.44 1.78
N PHE A 500 -8.41 12.10 1.05
CA PHE A 500 -7.13 11.70 1.62
C PHE A 500 -6.04 12.69 1.21
N GLY A 501 -5.02 12.86 2.04
CA GLY A 501 -3.87 13.67 1.70
C GLY A 501 -2.63 13.37 2.52
N VAL A 502 -1.48 13.65 1.92
CA VAL A 502 -0.16 13.54 2.53
C VAL A 502 0.58 14.84 2.31
N VAL A 503 1.28 15.34 3.32
CA VAL A 503 2.15 16.51 3.18
C VAL A 503 3.50 16.24 3.83
N ASP A 504 4.57 16.67 3.17
CA ASP A 504 5.90 16.66 3.75
C ASP A 504 6.07 17.78 4.79
N PHE A 505 7.00 17.59 5.72
CA PHE A 505 7.37 18.64 6.66
C PHE A 505 8.38 19.59 5.98
N PRO A 506 8.27 20.92 6.17
CA PRO A 506 9.21 21.87 5.57
C PRO A 506 10.68 21.61 5.91
N THR A 507 10.97 20.99 7.05
CA THR A 507 12.31 20.62 7.49
C THR A 507 12.96 19.50 6.65
N ASN A 508 12.17 18.78 5.85
CA ASN A 508 12.67 17.75 4.95
C ASN A 508 13.35 18.35 3.71
N ASN A 509 13.04 19.61 3.40
CA ASN A 509 13.31 20.21 2.10
C ASN A 509 14.42 21.25 2.20
N ASP A 510 15.21 21.37 1.13
CA ASP A 510 16.24 22.38 1.05
C ASP A 510 15.65 23.81 1.11
N PRO A 511 16.43 24.79 1.60
CA PRO A 511 15.99 26.18 1.63
C PRO A 511 15.50 26.65 0.25
N GLY A 512 14.24 27.10 0.18
CA GLY A 512 13.63 27.63 -1.03
C GLY A 512 12.78 26.65 -1.84
N GLU A 513 12.94 25.33 -1.64
CA GLU A 513 12.17 24.28 -2.35
C GLU A 513 10.67 24.29 -1.96
N GLY A 514 10.35 24.68 -0.73
CA GLY A 514 8.98 24.71 -0.21
C GLY A 514 8.43 23.32 0.12
N ALA A 515 7.20 23.26 0.61
CA ALA A 515 6.51 22.00 0.93
C ALA A 515 5.93 21.33 -0.33
N SER A 516 5.75 20.02 -0.25
CA SER A 516 5.09 19.19 -1.25
C SER A 516 4.12 18.21 -0.63
N GLY A 517 3.14 17.75 -1.41
CA GLY A 517 2.12 16.83 -0.91
C GLY A 517 1.29 16.20 -2.01
N VAL A 518 0.34 15.38 -1.56
CA VAL A 518 -0.68 14.73 -2.36
C VAL A 518 -2.04 15.08 -1.78
N ILE A 519 -3.02 15.31 -2.67
CA ILE A 519 -4.43 15.36 -2.32
C ILE A 519 -5.21 14.40 -3.23
N ALA A 520 -6.05 13.57 -2.62
CA ALA A 520 -6.78 12.50 -3.28
C ALA A 520 -8.27 12.51 -2.87
N PRO A 521 -9.10 13.40 -3.45
CA PRO A 521 -10.54 13.32 -3.29
C PRO A 521 -11.14 12.22 -4.16
N ALA A 522 -12.15 11.53 -3.64
CA ALA A 522 -12.94 10.55 -4.39
C ALA A 522 -14.42 10.58 -4.00
N ILE A 523 -15.27 10.13 -4.90
CA ILE A 523 -16.69 9.90 -4.66
C ILE A 523 -16.97 8.44 -5.01
N LEU A 524 -17.46 7.69 -4.02
CA LEU A 524 -17.83 6.30 -4.18
C LEU A 524 -19.34 6.17 -4.10
N GLY A 525 -19.94 5.42 -5.02
CA GLY A 525 -21.36 5.19 -5.10
C GLY A 525 -21.67 3.72 -5.34
N THR A 526 -22.38 3.09 -4.40
CA THR A 526 -22.88 1.72 -4.56
C THR A 526 -24.24 1.78 -5.22
N LEU A 527 -24.42 1.03 -6.31
CA LEU A 527 -25.69 1.05 -7.04
C LEU A 527 -26.84 0.44 -6.19
N PRO A 528 -28.10 0.91 -6.35
CA PRO A 528 -29.21 0.52 -5.48
C PRO A 528 -29.55 -0.98 -5.43
N TRP A 529 -29.15 -1.73 -6.46
CA TRP A 529 -29.34 -3.19 -6.57
C TRP A 529 -28.22 -4.03 -5.92
N GLY A 530 -27.24 -3.39 -5.29
CA GLY A 530 -26.10 -4.08 -4.66
C GLY A 530 -25.10 -4.64 -5.66
N SER A 531 -23.93 -5.08 -5.16
CA SER A 531 -22.88 -5.79 -5.90
C SER A 531 -22.02 -4.98 -6.87
N VAL A 532 -22.32 -3.70 -7.16
CA VAL A 532 -21.45 -2.84 -7.98
C VAL A 532 -21.22 -1.49 -7.30
N THR A 533 -19.94 -1.15 -7.16
CA THR A 533 -19.46 0.15 -6.66
C THR A 533 -18.78 0.91 -7.79
N LEU A 534 -19.15 2.17 -7.94
CA LEU A 534 -18.50 3.11 -8.85
C LEU A 534 -17.69 4.11 -8.04
N GLU A 535 -16.49 4.42 -8.50
CA GLU A 535 -15.63 5.43 -7.89
C GLU A 535 -15.15 6.40 -8.95
N VAL A 536 -15.25 7.69 -8.67
CA VAL A 536 -14.60 8.76 -9.43
C VAL A 536 -13.71 9.52 -8.48
N GLY A 537 -12.42 9.63 -8.80
CA GLY A 537 -11.48 10.33 -7.95
C GLY A 537 -10.35 11.00 -8.70
N SER A 538 -9.47 11.61 -7.94
CA SER A 538 -8.23 12.18 -8.45
C SER A 538 -7.08 11.90 -7.49
N PHE A 539 -5.87 11.90 -8.00
CA PHE A 539 -4.65 11.85 -7.21
C PHE A 539 -3.73 12.95 -7.72
N ALA A 540 -3.63 14.03 -6.96
CA ALA A 540 -2.99 15.27 -7.40
C ALA A 540 -1.77 15.60 -6.56
N PHE A 541 -0.64 15.82 -7.23
CA PHE A 541 0.59 16.29 -6.60
C PHE A 541 0.54 17.81 -6.43
N VAL A 542 0.85 18.28 -5.24
CA VAL A 542 0.91 19.70 -4.88
C VAL A 542 2.35 20.05 -4.55
N TYR A 543 2.93 20.98 -5.31
CA TYR A 543 4.34 21.38 -5.20
C TYR A 543 4.55 22.73 -5.88
N ARG A 544 5.71 23.35 -5.64
CA ARG A 544 6.13 24.60 -6.29
C ARG A 544 7.05 24.31 -7.48
N SER A 545 6.74 24.79 -8.67
CA SER A 545 7.70 24.81 -9.80
C SER A 545 8.56 26.07 -9.79
N PHE A 546 9.74 25.99 -10.39
CA PHE A 546 10.68 27.11 -10.53
C PHE A 546 10.81 27.51 -12.00
N ASP A 547 10.53 28.77 -12.30
CA ASP A 547 10.79 29.37 -13.62
C ASP A 547 12.28 29.72 -13.71
N LEU A 548 12.97 29.13 -14.69
CA LEU A 548 14.39 29.35 -14.95
C LEU A 548 14.63 30.44 -16.02
N GLY A 549 13.58 31.00 -16.61
CA GLY A 549 13.67 31.90 -17.75
C GLY A 549 13.61 31.18 -19.09
N ASP A 550 13.41 31.93 -20.17
CA ASP A 550 13.32 31.42 -21.56
C ASP A 550 12.29 30.29 -21.80
N GLY A 551 11.30 30.18 -20.91
CA GLY A 551 10.28 29.15 -20.95
C GLY A 551 10.70 27.81 -20.33
N ASP A 552 11.88 27.73 -19.73
CA ASP A 552 12.34 26.55 -19.00
C ASP A 552 11.85 26.56 -17.54
N THR A 553 11.45 25.40 -17.04
CA THR A 553 10.99 25.23 -15.67
C THR A 553 11.63 24.01 -15.03
N ARG A 554 12.07 24.14 -13.78
CA ARG A 554 12.58 23.03 -12.97
C ARG A 554 11.53 22.58 -11.97
N LEU A 555 11.40 21.26 -11.83
CA LEU A 555 10.66 20.64 -10.73
C LEU A 555 11.46 20.72 -9.42
N PRO A 556 10.79 20.83 -8.26
CA PRO A 556 11.49 20.86 -6.98
C PRO A 556 12.12 19.50 -6.66
N HIS A 557 13.17 19.51 -5.86
CA HIS A 557 13.86 18.29 -5.39
C HIS A 557 13.16 17.61 -4.20
N ASN A 558 12.05 18.19 -3.72
CA ASN A 558 11.26 17.65 -2.61
C ASN A 558 10.44 16.40 -2.99
N LYS A 559 9.91 15.71 -1.98
CA LYS A 559 9.35 14.35 -2.11
C LYS A 559 8.38 14.19 -3.27
N PHE A 560 7.33 15.02 -3.30
CA PHE A 560 6.25 14.90 -4.29
C PHE A 560 6.47 15.78 -5.52
N GLY A 561 7.60 16.49 -5.57
CA GLY A 561 8.05 17.36 -6.65
C GLY A 561 8.67 16.65 -7.85
N GLN A 562 9.29 15.51 -7.59
CA GLN A 562 10.16 14.82 -8.54
C GLN A 562 9.39 14.13 -9.67
N GLU A 563 9.99 14.00 -10.85
CA GLU A 563 9.42 13.27 -11.98
C GLU A 563 9.09 11.81 -11.63
N ALA A 564 9.90 11.21 -10.76
CA ALA A 564 9.76 9.84 -10.28
C ALA A 564 8.38 9.56 -9.64
N THR A 565 7.78 10.58 -9.01
CA THR A 565 6.45 10.47 -8.39
C THR A 565 5.33 10.29 -9.43
N GLY A 566 5.60 10.64 -10.69
CA GLY A 566 4.67 10.49 -11.79
C GLY A 566 3.73 11.68 -11.98
N THR A 567 2.57 11.40 -12.56
CA THR A 567 1.63 12.39 -13.07
C THR A 567 0.44 12.56 -12.13
N SER A 568 -0.15 13.76 -12.10
CA SER A 568 -1.45 13.92 -11.45
C SER A 568 -2.53 13.33 -12.35
N ILE A 569 -3.44 12.57 -11.75
CA ILE A 569 -4.43 11.78 -12.47
C ILE A 569 -5.85 12.10 -12.01
N VAL A 570 -6.79 11.92 -12.92
CA VAL A 570 -8.19 11.63 -12.59
C VAL A 570 -8.49 10.19 -12.98
N TYR A 571 -9.31 9.51 -12.21
CA TYR A 571 -9.60 8.11 -12.44
C TYR A 571 -11.07 7.78 -12.23
N PHE A 572 -11.49 6.69 -12.86
CA PHE A 572 -12.78 6.06 -12.65
C PHE A 572 -12.55 4.56 -12.43
N LYS A 573 -13.21 3.99 -11.41
CA LYS A 573 -13.23 2.56 -11.13
C LYS A 573 -14.67 2.05 -11.08
N ALA A 574 -14.89 0.85 -11.59
CA ALA A 574 -16.10 0.07 -11.41
C ALA A 574 -15.71 -1.29 -10.85
N ILE A 575 -16.24 -1.63 -9.69
CA ILE A 575 -15.90 -2.84 -8.95
C ILE A 575 -17.18 -3.64 -8.74
N GLY A 576 -17.18 -4.90 -9.16
CA GLY A 576 -18.26 -5.84 -8.91
C GLY A 576 -17.77 -7.10 -8.21
N ALA A 577 -18.46 -7.53 -7.16
CA ALA A 577 -18.14 -8.75 -6.41
C ALA A 577 -19.35 -9.70 -6.40
N PHE A 578 -19.11 -10.99 -6.66
CA PHE A 578 -20.14 -12.00 -6.94
C PHE A 578 -19.89 -13.35 -6.27
#